data_AF-A0A2V9NX56-F1
#
_entry.id   AF-A0A2V9NX56-F1
#
_cell.length_a   1.000
_cell.length_b   1.000
_cell.length_c   1.000
_cell.angle_alpha   90.00
_cell.angle_beta   90.00
_cell.angle_gamma   90.00
#
_symmetry.space_group_name_H-M   'P 1'
#
loop_
_entity.id
_entity.type
_entity.pdbx_description
1 polymer ?
#
loop_
_entity_poly.entity_id
_entity_poly.type
_entity_poly.pdbx_seq_one_letter_code
_entity_poly.pdbx_strand_id
1 'polypeptide(L)'
;PAPVIPRLKEILAKPDQTLGFYNGELRFWLGWAQDVAGDHAVAQETWRQARSELEPLLKEQPENFQLIGDLALTNMGLGDKAAALTLAERAMAANPIEKDALSGPTPIEILARVAARMGEPDRAI
;
A
#
# COMPACT_ATOMS: atom_id res chain seq x y z
N PRO A 1 -11.97 -2.29 14.28
CA PRO A 1 -12.16 -1.40 13.10
C PRO A 1 -13.09 -0.20 13.34
N ALA A 2 -14.15 -0.33 14.15
CA ALA A 2 -15.23 0.68 14.24
C ALA A 2 -14.82 2.17 14.43
N PRO A 3 -13.76 2.56 15.17
CA PRO A 3 -13.39 3.97 15.28
C PRO A 3 -12.35 4.47 14.25
N VAL A 4 -11.66 3.58 13.50
CA VAL A 4 -10.53 4.01 12.65
C VAL A 4 -10.98 4.63 11.32
N ILE A 5 -12.03 4.07 10.69
CA ILE A 5 -12.55 4.56 9.40
C ILE A 5 -13.01 6.01 9.50
N PRO A 6 -13.84 6.41 10.50
CA PRO A 6 -14.24 7.82 10.64
C PRO A 6 -13.05 8.76 10.84
N ARG A 7 -12.05 8.33 11.63
CA ARG A 7 -10.86 9.16 11.92
C ARG A 7 -9.98 9.38 10.69
N LEU A 8 -9.75 8.33 9.90
CA LEU A 8 -9.00 8.45 8.65
C LEU A 8 -9.74 9.34 7.64
N LYS A 9 -11.06 9.21 7.53
CA LYS A 9 -11.88 10.11 6.70
C LYS A 9 -11.77 11.57 7.12
N GLU A 10 -11.78 11.84 8.43
CA GLU A 10 -11.66 13.21 8.96
C GLU A 10 -10.30 13.84 8.58
N ILE A 11 -9.20 13.10 8.77
CA ILE A 11 -7.85 13.56 8.40
C ILE A 11 -7.75 13.80 6.90
N LEU A 12 -8.26 12.87 6.10
CA LEU A 12 -8.20 12.92 4.63
C LEU A 12 -9.20 13.90 4.00
N ALA A 13 -10.13 14.47 4.77
CA ALA A 13 -11.04 15.51 4.28
C ALA A 13 -10.32 16.84 4.02
N LYS A 14 -9.22 17.09 4.75
CA LYS A 14 -8.34 18.25 4.57
C LYS A 14 -6.88 17.79 4.67
N PRO A 15 -6.39 17.07 3.64
CA PRO A 15 -5.06 16.47 3.69
C PRO A 15 -4.00 17.56 3.74
N ASP A 16 -3.14 17.49 4.75
CA ASP A 16 -1.98 18.37 4.87
C ASP A 16 -0.96 18.00 3.78
N GLN A 17 -0.78 18.90 2.82
CA GLN A 17 0.10 18.67 1.68
C GLN A 17 1.57 18.51 2.09
N THR A 18 1.96 19.01 3.27
CA THR A 18 3.33 18.86 3.79
C THR A 18 3.66 17.42 4.18
N LEU A 19 2.63 16.57 4.34
CA LEU A 19 2.79 15.15 4.65
C LEU A 19 3.26 14.32 3.45
N GLY A 20 3.27 14.86 2.23
CA GLY A 20 3.75 14.15 1.04
C GLY A 20 3.09 12.78 0.88
N PHE A 21 3.91 11.71 0.85
CA PHE A 21 3.41 10.35 0.63
C PHE A 21 2.56 9.78 1.77
N TYR A 22 2.68 10.32 2.98
CA TYR A 22 1.87 9.86 4.11
C TYR A 22 0.36 10.08 3.86
N ASN A 23 -0.05 11.02 2.99
CA ASN A 23 -1.46 11.12 2.58
C ASN A 23 -1.91 9.89 1.77
N GLY A 24 -1.04 9.39 0.89
CA GLY A 24 -1.27 8.16 0.14
C GLY A 24 -1.28 6.92 1.04
N GLU A 25 -0.36 6.85 2.00
CA GLU A 25 -0.32 5.78 3.02
C GLU A 25 -1.62 5.78 3.87
N LEU A 26 -2.08 6.95 4.32
CA LEU A 26 -3.33 7.06 5.08
C LEU A 26 -4.55 6.63 4.24
N ARG A 27 -4.56 6.93 2.94
CA ARG A 27 -5.59 6.41 2.03
C ARG A 27 -5.48 4.90 1.86
N PHE A 28 -4.27 4.34 1.81
CA PHE A 28 -4.08 2.90 1.81
C PHE A 28 -4.71 2.26 3.07
N TRP A 29 -4.40 2.79 4.25
CA TRP A 29 -4.98 2.28 5.51
C TRP A 29 -6.50 2.42 5.56
N LEU A 30 -7.06 3.49 4.98
CA LEU A 30 -8.50 3.69 4.89
C LEU A 30 -9.15 2.64 3.98
N GLY A 31 -8.58 2.38 2.80
CA GLY A 31 -9.07 1.37 1.87
C GLY A 31 -9.05 -0.01 2.52
N TRP A 32 -7.98 -0.33 3.26
CA TRP A 32 -7.84 -1.63 3.94
C TRP A 32 -8.91 -1.80 5.01
N ALA A 33 -9.10 -0.77 5.84
CA ALA A 33 -10.09 -0.81 6.91
C ALA A 33 -11.52 -0.96 6.37
N GLN A 34 -11.84 -0.30 5.24
CA GLN A 34 -13.12 -0.44 4.55
C GLN A 34 -13.32 -1.84 3.96
N ASP A 35 -12.29 -2.41 3.33
CA ASP A 35 -12.33 -3.75 2.74
C ASP A 35 -12.57 -4.82 3.84
N VAL A 36 -11.85 -4.70 4.96
CA VAL A 36 -12.03 -5.57 6.14
C VAL A 36 -13.40 -5.40 6.80
N ALA A 37 -14.00 -4.21 6.70
CA ALA A 37 -15.35 -3.95 7.20
C ALA A 37 -16.47 -4.47 6.26
N GLY A 38 -16.12 -4.98 5.07
CA GLY A 38 -17.07 -5.45 4.06
C GLY A 38 -17.62 -4.35 3.14
N ASP A 39 -17.14 -3.11 3.27
CA ASP A 39 -17.56 -1.96 2.46
C ASP A 39 -16.81 -1.93 1.11
N HIS A 40 -16.80 -3.05 0.38
CA HIS A 40 -15.92 -3.26 -0.78
C HIS A 40 -16.06 -2.21 -1.89
N ALA A 41 -17.27 -1.69 -2.13
CA ALA A 41 -17.49 -0.64 -3.12
C ALA A 41 -16.82 0.69 -2.71
N VAL A 42 -16.85 1.01 -1.41
CA VAL A 42 -16.20 2.20 -0.87
C VAL A 42 -14.68 2.01 -0.85
N ALA A 43 -14.22 0.81 -0.47
CA ALA A 43 -12.82 0.44 -0.49
C ALA A 43 -12.22 0.61 -1.89
N GLN A 44 -12.93 0.16 -2.94
CA GLN A 44 -12.47 0.27 -4.32
C GLN A 44 -12.21 1.72 -4.75
N GLU A 45 -13.10 2.65 -4.38
CA GLU A 45 -12.91 4.07 -4.66
C GLU A 45 -11.71 4.63 -3.88
N THR A 46 -11.59 4.30 -2.59
CA THR A 46 -10.44 4.71 -1.78
C THR A 46 -9.12 4.19 -2.36
N TRP A 47 -9.09 2.95 -2.86
CA TRP A 47 -7.92 2.40 -3.52
C TRP A 47 -7.53 3.16 -4.80
N ARG A 48 -8.51 3.58 -5.61
CA ARG A 48 -8.24 4.40 -6.80
C ARG A 48 -7.62 5.74 -6.42
N GLN A 49 -8.13 6.36 -5.35
CA GLN A 49 -7.59 7.61 -4.83
C GLN A 49 -6.16 7.43 -4.30
N ALA A 50 -5.92 6.40 -3.48
CA ALA A 50 -4.58 6.07 -2.98
C ALA A 50 -3.58 5.93 -4.14
N ARG A 51 -3.94 5.15 -5.18
CA ARG A 51 -3.09 4.97 -6.36
C ARG A 51 -2.79 6.30 -7.07
N SER A 52 -3.81 7.12 -7.28
CA SER A 52 -3.66 8.41 -7.99
C SER A 52 -2.71 9.39 -7.28
N GLU A 53 -2.56 9.27 -5.97
CA GLU A 53 -1.69 10.13 -5.17
C GLU A 53 -0.29 9.55 -4.99
N LEU A 54 -0.18 8.22 -4.86
CA LEU A 54 1.09 7.54 -4.70
C LEU A 54 1.91 7.51 -6.00
N GLU A 55 1.26 7.36 -7.16
CA GLU A 55 1.94 7.25 -8.47
C GLU A 55 2.81 8.47 -8.83
N PRO A 56 2.34 9.74 -8.70
CA PRO A 56 3.19 10.90 -8.93
C PRO A 56 4.39 10.95 -7.98
N LEU A 57 4.17 10.67 -6.70
CA LEU A 57 5.21 10.69 -5.67
C LEU A 57 6.29 9.62 -5.93
N LEU A 58 5.93 8.50 -6.57
CA LEU A 58 6.89 7.44 -6.91
C LEU A 58 7.84 7.87 -8.04
N LYS A 59 7.41 8.81 -8.89
CA LYS A 59 8.29 9.40 -9.90
C LYS A 59 9.32 10.33 -9.25
N GLU A 60 8.94 11.01 -8.18
CA GLU A 60 9.82 11.90 -7.41
C GLU A 60 10.76 11.12 -6.47
N GLN A 61 10.27 10.01 -5.91
CA GLN A 61 10.99 9.18 -4.93
C GLN A 61 11.04 7.71 -5.38
N PRO A 62 11.76 7.40 -6.47
CA PRO A 62 11.75 6.07 -7.08
C PRO A 62 12.35 4.96 -6.20
N GLU A 63 13.07 5.28 -5.14
CA GLU A 63 13.70 4.32 -4.23
C GLU A 63 13.03 4.25 -2.85
N ASN A 64 11.95 5.01 -2.63
CA ASN A 64 11.21 4.97 -1.36
C ASN A 64 10.42 3.66 -1.25
N PHE A 65 10.95 2.69 -0.49
CA PHE A 65 10.36 1.36 -0.40
C PHE A 65 8.99 1.33 0.27
N GLN A 66 8.72 2.23 1.22
CA GLN A 66 7.41 2.34 1.87
C GLN A 66 6.36 2.73 0.84
N LEU A 67 6.63 3.78 0.06
CA LEU A 67 5.76 4.23 -1.02
C LEU A 67 5.51 3.13 -2.06
N ILE A 68 6.57 2.42 -2.47
CA ILE A 68 6.45 1.30 -3.42
C ILE A 68 5.57 0.19 -2.81
N GLY A 69 5.74 -0.10 -1.52
CA GLY A 69 4.97 -1.08 -0.77
C GLY A 69 3.48 -0.72 -0.68
N ASP A 70 3.15 0.53 -0.33
CA ASP A 70 1.77 1.01 -0.28
C ASP A 70 1.09 0.93 -1.65
N LEU A 71 1.83 1.24 -2.72
CA LEU A 71 1.32 1.13 -4.08
C LEU A 71 1.11 -0.33 -4.50
N ALA A 72 1.98 -1.26 -4.05
CA ALA A 72 1.80 -2.69 -4.27
C ALA A 72 0.50 -3.20 -3.62
N LEU A 73 0.28 -2.83 -2.35
CA LEU A 73 -0.90 -3.23 -1.58
C LEU A 73 -2.19 -2.58 -2.11
N THR A 74 -2.10 -1.33 -2.56
CA THR A 74 -3.20 -0.63 -3.21
C THR A 74 -3.60 -1.34 -4.51
N ASN A 75 -2.64 -1.75 -5.34
CA ASN A 75 -2.93 -2.50 -6.56
C ASN A 75 -3.45 -3.91 -6.28
N MET A 76 -3.02 -4.57 -5.20
CA MET A 76 -3.64 -5.80 -4.70
C MET A 76 -5.11 -5.57 -4.32
N GLY A 77 -5.43 -4.48 -3.62
CA GLY A 77 -6.80 -4.08 -3.29
C GLY A 77 -7.67 -3.78 -4.53
N LEU A 78 -7.06 -3.29 -5.61
CA LEU A 78 -7.72 -3.06 -6.91
C LEU A 78 -7.84 -4.33 -7.77
N GLY A 79 -7.22 -5.44 -7.37
CA GLY A 79 -7.17 -6.69 -8.14
C GLY A 79 -6.17 -6.68 -9.29
N ASP A 80 -5.29 -5.69 -9.39
CA ASP A 80 -4.23 -5.64 -10.38
C ASP A 80 -3.03 -6.48 -9.94
N LYS A 81 -3.13 -7.79 -10.19
CA LYS A 81 -2.14 -8.79 -9.79
C LYS A 81 -0.72 -8.47 -10.26
N ALA A 82 -0.60 -8.12 -11.53
CA ALA A 82 0.71 -7.93 -12.16
C ALA A 82 1.41 -6.71 -11.55
N ALA A 83 0.71 -5.58 -11.45
CA ALA A 83 1.27 -4.38 -10.83
C ALA A 83 1.63 -4.62 -9.36
N ALA A 84 0.76 -5.30 -8.60
CA ALA A 84 1.00 -5.57 -7.18
C ALA A 84 2.27 -6.40 -6.95
N LEU A 85 2.46 -7.49 -7.70
CA LEU A 85 3.64 -8.36 -7.56
C LEU A 85 4.92 -7.64 -8.01
N THR A 86 4.90 -6.95 -9.15
CA THR A 86 6.08 -6.22 -9.65
C THR A 86 6.52 -5.12 -8.67
N LEU A 87 5.56 -4.40 -8.08
CA LEU A 87 5.88 -3.37 -7.09
C LEU A 87 6.41 -3.99 -5.79
N ALA A 88 5.82 -5.08 -5.31
CA ALA A 88 6.30 -5.76 -4.10
C ALA A 88 7.74 -6.28 -4.25
N GLU A 89 8.08 -6.88 -5.40
CA GLU A 89 9.45 -7.29 -5.74
C GLU A 89 10.40 -6.08 -5.78
N ARG A 90 9.96 -4.97 -6.37
CA ARG A 90 10.74 -3.73 -6.42
C ARG A 90 10.99 -3.15 -5.02
N ALA A 91 10.00 -3.18 -4.13
CA ALA A 91 10.17 -2.73 -2.75
C ALA A 91 11.22 -3.57 -2.02
N MET A 92 11.21 -4.89 -2.23
CA MET A 92 12.19 -5.81 -1.66
C MET A 92 13.61 -5.55 -2.18
N ALA A 93 13.75 -5.25 -3.47
CA ALA A 93 15.04 -4.87 -4.04
C ALA A 93 15.53 -3.49 -3.55
N ALA A 94 14.60 -2.56 -3.29
CA ALA A 94 14.91 -1.21 -2.82
C ALA A 94 15.41 -1.18 -1.36
N ASN A 95 14.96 -2.11 -0.52
CA ASN A 95 15.38 -2.20 0.88
C ASN A 95 15.78 -3.63 1.29
N PRO A 96 16.98 -4.09 0.88
CA PRO A 96 17.45 -5.43 1.20
C PRO A 96 17.77 -5.57 2.70
N ILE A 97 17.34 -6.67 3.30
CA ILE A 97 17.52 -6.97 4.73
C ILE A 97 18.99 -6.97 5.17
N GLU A 98 19.91 -7.30 4.26
CA GLU A 98 21.35 -7.30 4.52
C GLU A 98 21.91 -5.89 4.78
N LYS A 99 21.23 -4.85 4.27
CA LYS A 99 21.62 -3.44 4.44
C LYS A 99 20.81 -2.73 5.53
N ASP A 100 19.58 -3.16 5.76
CA ASP A 100 18.71 -2.65 6.81
C ASP A 100 17.96 -3.81 7.49
N ALA A 101 18.56 -4.33 8.56
CA ALA A 101 17.96 -5.41 9.34
C ALA A 101 16.72 -4.97 10.14
N LEU A 102 16.52 -3.66 10.35
CA LEU A 102 15.38 -3.14 11.10
C LEU A 102 14.14 -3.06 10.22
N SER A 103 14.25 -2.45 9.04
CA SER A 103 13.10 -2.15 8.17
C SER A 103 13.04 -3.01 6.91
N GLY A 104 14.16 -3.64 6.50
CA GLY A 104 14.26 -4.54 5.35
C GLY A 104 13.35 -5.78 5.38
N PRO A 105 12.87 -6.29 6.52
CA PRO A 105 11.81 -7.30 6.54
C PRO A 105 10.44 -6.80 6.02
N THR A 106 10.17 -5.48 6.05
CA THR A 106 8.86 -4.92 5.71
C THR A 106 8.44 -5.23 4.26
N PRO A 107 9.27 -4.98 3.22
CA PRO A 107 8.92 -5.37 1.86
C PRO A 107 8.72 -6.87 1.64
N ILE A 108 9.39 -7.73 2.43
CA ILE A 108 9.23 -9.18 2.35
C ILE A 108 7.82 -9.58 2.82
N GLU A 109 7.33 -9.00 3.92
CA GLU A 109 5.93 -9.17 4.37
C GLU A 109 4.94 -8.71 3.31
N ILE A 110 5.20 -7.57 2.68
CA ILE A 110 4.34 -7.01 1.63
C ILE A 110 4.25 -7.98 0.45
N LEU A 111 5.39 -8.50 -0.02
CA LEU A 111 5.41 -9.50 -1.09
C LEU A 111 4.64 -10.76 -0.70
N ALA A 112 4.85 -11.28 0.51
CA ALA A 112 4.14 -12.47 0.98
C ALA A 112 2.62 -12.25 1.03
N ARG A 113 2.17 -11.10 1.54
CA ARG A 113 0.75 -10.74 1.60
C ARG A 113 0.13 -10.60 0.20
N VAL A 114 0.84 -9.93 -0.73
CA VAL A 114 0.39 -9.81 -2.13
C VAL A 114 0.31 -11.17 -2.79
N ALA A 115 1.36 -12.00 -2.67
CA ALA A 115 1.40 -13.33 -3.25
C ALA A 115 0.25 -14.20 -2.72
N ALA A 116 0.02 -14.22 -1.39
CA ALA A 116 -1.07 -14.97 -0.78
C ALA A 116 -2.46 -14.53 -1.28
N ARG A 117 -2.73 -13.21 -1.29
CA ARG A 117 -4.03 -12.66 -1.74
C ARG A 117 -4.27 -12.85 -3.24
N MET A 118 -3.21 -12.89 -4.05
CA MET A 118 -3.31 -13.03 -5.51
C MET A 118 -3.18 -14.49 -6.01
N GLY A 119 -3.25 -15.47 -5.09
CA GLY A 119 -3.29 -16.89 -5.43
C GLY A 119 -1.93 -17.46 -5.87
N GLU A 120 -0.82 -16.93 -5.36
CA GLU A 120 0.55 -17.46 -5.55
C GLU A 120 1.17 -17.88 -4.22
N PRO A 121 0.58 -18.85 -3.49
CA PRO A 121 1.00 -19.20 -2.14
C PRO A 121 2.44 -19.70 -2.05
N ASP A 122 2.96 -20.34 -3.09
CA ASP A 122 4.36 -20.81 -3.15
C ASP A 122 5.37 -19.64 -3.09
N ARG A 123 4.94 -18.43 -3.47
CA ARG A 123 5.76 -17.22 -3.38
C ARG A 123 5.58 -16.45 -2.07
N ALA A 124 4.66 -16.91 -1.21
CA ALA A 124 4.39 -16.29 0.08
C ALA A 124 5.21 -16.91 1.24
N ILE A 125 6.05 -17.91 0.95
CA ILE A 125 6.83 -18.71 1.90
C ILE A 125 8.32 -18.61 1.58
#